data_AF-A0A6I5RIN1-F1
#
_entry.id   AF-A0A6I5RIN1-F1
#
_cell.length_a   1.000
_cell.length_b   1.000
_cell.length_c   1.000
_cell.angle_alpha   90.00
_cell.angle_beta   90.00
_cell.angle_gamma   90.00
#
_symmetry.space_group_name_H-M   'P 1'
#
loop_
_entity.id
_entity.type
_entity.pdbx_description
1 polymer ?
#
loop_
_entity_poly.entity_id
_entity_poly.type
_entity_poly.pdbx_seq_one_letter_code
_entity_poly.pdbx_strand_id
1 'polypeptide(L)'
;MINNIRVSFTAVAGGITAGLLTTYIMLLNGCLIGAIGALVTQNNLAYPFWAFVFPHGSLELPAIFIAGGSGLLLGRALLFPGRMRRIDALKHYGQQAARLVYGIIPLLVIAGIIEGFFSPNPGVPDAMKYLVGNLLFIGLLVYLQQRRSPAISASPDAALAKFRSYKSG
;
A
#
# COMPACT_ATOMS: atom_id res chain seq x y z
N MET A 1 -1.03 -0.98 16.79
CA MET A 1 -1.78 -1.07 15.52
C MET A 1 -2.73 0.10 15.25
N ILE A 2 -3.52 0.58 16.23
CA ILE A 2 -4.56 1.61 16.00
C ILE A 2 -4.02 2.85 15.27
N ASN A 3 -2.79 3.27 15.57
CA ASN A 3 -2.18 4.42 14.91
C ASN A 3 -1.98 4.19 13.40
N ASN A 4 -1.50 3.02 12.96
CA ASN A 4 -1.20 2.75 11.56
C ASN A 4 -2.47 2.53 10.73
N ILE A 5 -3.51 1.96 11.34
CA ILE A 5 -4.87 1.96 10.78
C ILE A 5 -5.34 3.41 10.57
N ARG A 6 -5.27 4.25 11.60
CA ARG A 6 -5.69 5.65 11.51
C ARG A 6 -4.93 6.42 10.42
N VAL A 7 -3.61 6.27 10.36
CA VAL A 7 -2.77 6.89 9.31
C VAL A 7 -3.21 6.43 7.93
N SER A 8 -3.42 5.12 7.72
CA SER A 8 -3.84 4.56 6.43
C SER A 8 -5.19 5.14 5.97
N PHE A 9 -6.22 5.07 6.82
CA PHE A 9 -7.55 5.58 6.45
C PHE A 9 -7.57 7.10 6.28
N THR A 10 -6.79 7.83 7.08
CA THR A 10 -6.69 9.29 6.94
C THR A 10 -5.92 9.67 5.67
N ALA A 11 -4.90 8.90 5.27
CA ALA A 11 -4.20 9.09 4.00
C ALA A 11 -5.14 8.87 2.80
N VAL A 12 -6.01 7.86 2.85
CA VAL A 12 -7.03 7.63 1.83
C VAL A 12 -8.02 8.79 1.78
N ALA A 13 -8.62 9.15 2.92
CA ALA A 13 -9.62 10.22 3.01
C ALA A 13 -9.03 11.58 2.61
N GLY A 14 -7.76 11.82 2.92
CA GLY A 14 -7.01 13.00 2.51
C GLY A 14 -6.88 13.17 1.00
N GLY A 15 -7.20 12.14 0.20
CA GLY A 15 -7.25 12.24 -1.25
C GLY A 15 -8.27 13.27 -1.73
N ILE A 16 -9.34 13.50 -0.95
CA ILE A 16 -10.39 14.48 -1.25
C ILE A 16 -9.84 15.91 -1.24
N THR A 17 -8.75 16.20 -0.52
CA THR A 17 -8.08 17.51 -0.55
C THR A 17 -7.13 17.65 -1.75
N ALA A 18 -7.54 17.09 -2.89
CA ALA A 18 -6.71 16.99 -4.10
C ALA A 18 -5.37 16.25 -3.88
N GLY A 19 -5.29 15.38 -2.86
CA GLY A 19 -4.07 14.62 -2.52
C GLY A 19 -3.06 15.38 -1.66
N LEU A 20 -3.31 16.63 -1.28
CA LEU A 20 -2.40 17.41 -0.44
C LEU A 20 -2.25 16.78 0.96
N LEU A 21 -3.38 16.45 1.60
CA LEU A 21 -3.36 15.84 2.93
C LEU A 21 -2.75 14.43 2.89
N THR A 22 -3.05 13.65 1.85
CA THR A 22 -2.42 12.34 1.64
C THR A 22 -0.91 12.45 1.57
N THR A 23 -0.40 13.40 0.78
CA THR A 23 1.04 13.63 0.60
C THR A 23 1.68 14.07 1.91
N TYR A 24 1.06 15.02 2.62
CA TYR A 24 1.54 15.49 3.92
C TYR A 24 1.63 14.36 4.95
N ILE A 25 0.59 13.55 5.09
CA ILE A 25 0.57 12.40 6.01
C ILE A 25 1.68 11.41 5.66
N MET A 26 1.89 11.15 4.37
CA MET A 26 2.89 10.20 3.91
C MET A 26 4.31 10.68 4.19
N LEU A 27 4.58 11.96 3.94
CA LEU A 27 5.86 12.58 4.27
C LEU A 27 6.12 12.55 5.76
N LEU A 28 5.14 12.96 6.59
CA LEU A 28 5.30 12.93 8.04
C LEU A 28 5.52 11.52 8.58
N ASN A 29 4.79 10.53 8.08
CA ASN A 29 4.95 9.15 8.52
C ASN A 29 6.36 8.64 8.19
N GLY A 30 6.85 8.92 6.98
CA GLY A 30 8.23 8.58 6.57
C GLY A 30 9.29 9.31 7.41
N CYS A 31 9.14 10.62 7.62
CA CYS A 31 10.04 11.41 8.46
C CYS A 31 10.07 10.91 9.90
N LEU A 32 8.93 10.53 10.47
CA LEU A 32 8.84 10.02 11.84
C LEU A 32 9.59 8.68 11.98
N ILE A 33 9.38 7.74 11.05
CA ILE A 33 10.08 6.46 11.05
C ILE A 33 11.59 6.69 10.86
N GLY A 34 11.98 7.59 9.96
CA GLY A 34 13.39 7.95 9.74
C GLY A 34 14.04 8.57 10.98
N ALA A 35 13.34 9.48 11.66
CA ALA A 35 13.83 10.12 12.88
C ALA A 35 14.00 9.12 14.03
N ILE A 36 13.01 8.24 14.24
CA ILE A 36 13.10 7.17 15.24
C ILE A 36 14.23 6.20 14.88
N GLY A 37 14.32 5.79 13.61
CA GLY A 37 15.40 4.94 13.10
C GLY A 37 16.80 5.52 13.33
N ALA A 38 16.97 6.82 13.09
CA ALA A 38 18.21 7.53 13.37
C ALA A 38 18.52 7.55 14.87
N LEU A 39 17.53 7.87 15.70
CA LEU A 39 17.69 7.93 17.16
C LEU A 39 18.11 6.58 17.75
N VAL A 40 17.42 5.49 17.39
CA VAL A 40 17.75 4.15 17.91
C VAL A 40 19.13 3.68 17.44
N THR A 41 19.53 4.07 16.22
CA THR A 41 20.86 3.76 15.70
C THR A 41 21.95 4.48 16.47
N GLN A 42 21.77 5.77 16.75
CA GLN A 42 22.72 6.58 17.53
C GLN A 42 22.89 6.06 18.97
N ASN A 43 21.91 5.34 19.51
CA ASN A 43 21.93 4.79 20.86
C ASN A 43 22.27 3.28 20.91
N ASN A 44 22.73 2.67 19.80
CA ASN A 44 23.04 1.23 19.71
C ASN A 44 21.84 0.30 20.01
N LEU A 45 20.61 0.78 19.78
CA LEU A 45 19.36 0.04 19.99
C LEU A 45 18.71 -0.41 18.67
N ALA A 46 19.35 -0.18 17.52
CA ALA A 46 18.78 -0.50 16.22
C ALA A 46 18.40 -1.97 16.07
N TYR A 47 19.28 -2.90 16.45
CA TYR A 47 19.02 -4.34 16.29
C TYR A 47 17.77 -4.82 17.05
N PRO A 48 17.65 -4.60 18.38
CA PRO A 48 16.44 -5.02 19.11
C PRO A 48 15.19 -4.20 18.70
N PHE A 49 15.34 -2.91 18.37
CA PHE A 49 14.22 -2.09 17.90
C PHE A 49 13.63 -2.65 16.60
N TRP A 50 14.47 -2.92 15.60
CA TRP A 50 14.00 -3.44 14.32
C TRP A 50 13.56 -4.90 14.44
N ALA A 51 14.11 -5.70 15.37
CA ALA A 51 13.58 -7.03 15.67
C ALA A 51 12.13 -6.96 16.20
N PHE A 52 11.80 -5.93 16.98
CA PHE A 52 10.43 -5.67 17.42
C PHE A 52 9.55 -5.15 16.26
N VAL A 53 10.00 -4.15 15.51
CA VAL A 53 9.19 -3.44 14.50
C VAL A 53 9.02 -4.22 13.20
N PHE A 54 10.08 -4.84 12.69
CA PHE A 54 10.11 -5.39 11.33
C PHE A 54 9.11 -6.51 11.05
N PRO A 55 8.82 -7.46 11.96
CA PRO A 55 7.86 -8.55 11.70
C PRO A 55 6.49 -8.04 11.23
N HIS A 56 5.89 -7.09 11.94
CA HIS A 56 4.61 -6.49 11.57
C HIS A 56 4.79 -5.34 10.56
N GLY A 57 5.85 -4.54 10.72
CA GLY A 57 6.17 -3.41 9.84
C GLY A 57 6.38 -3.82 8.37
N SER A 58 6.82 -5.05 8.13
CA SER A 58 6.95 -5.65 6.79
C SER A 58 5.63 -5.68 6.00
N LEU A 59 4.48 -5.71 6.67
CA LEU A 59 3.16 -5.67 6.05
C LEU A 59 2.51 -4.29 6.19
N GLU A 60 2.72 -3.62 7.33
CA GLU A 60 2.10 -2.32 7.61
C GLU A 60 2.63 -1.20 6.73
N LEU A 61 3.94 -1.12 6.52
CA LEU A 61 4.50 -0.04 5.69
C LEU A 61 3.99 -0.14 4.24
N PRO A 62 4.04 -1.31 3.57
CA PRO A 62 3.38 -1.48 2.28
C PRO A 62 1.88 -1.16 2.31
N ALA A 63 1.15 -1.54 3.36
CA ALA A 63 -0.26 -1.20 3.51
C ALA A 63 -0.49 0.32 3.56
N ILE A 64 0.33 1.06 4.32
CA ILE A 64 0.27 2.53 4.37
C ILE A 64 0.61 3.13 2.99
N PHE A 65 1.62 2.62 2.27
CA PHE A 65 1.94 3.09 0.92
C PHE A 65 0.79 2.85 -0.07
N ILE A 66 0.14 1.69 -0.01
CA ILE A 66 -1.04 1.38 -0.84
C ILE A 66 -2.22 2.29 -0.46
N ALA A 67 -2.41 2.58 0.83
CA ALA A 67 -3.40 3.54 1.32
C ALA A 67 -3.13 4.97 0.79
N GLY A 68 -1.87 5.40 0.83
CA GLY A 68 -1.42 6.67 0.24
C GLY A 68 -1.67 6.73 -1.26
N GLY A 69 -1.31 5.68 -2.01
CA GLY A 69 -1.61 5.56 -3.44
C GLY A 69 -3.12 5.64 -3.73
N SER A 70 -3.94 5.04 -2.87
CA SER A 70 -5.41 5.12 -2.97
C SER A 70 -5.92 6.56 -2.77
N GLY A 71 -5.38 7.29 -1.80
CA GLY A 71 -5.69 8.71 -1.61
C GLY A 71 -5.26 9.56 -2.82
N LEU A 72 -4.08 9.30 -3.39
CA LEU A 72 -3.62 10.00 -4.59
C LEU A 72 -4.46 9.68 -5.84
N LEU A 73 -5.05 8.48 -5.95
CA LEU A 73 -6.04 8.19 -7.00
C LEU A 73 -7.29 9.06 -6.89
N LEU A 74 -7.77 9.32 -5.66
CA LEU A 74 -8.88 10.26 -5.44
C LEU A 74 -8.45 11.69 -5.78
N GLY A 75 -7.25 12.11 -5.39
CA GLY A 75 -6.69 13.43 -5.74
C GLY A 75 -6.56 13.61 -7.25
N ARG A 76 -6.10 12.58 -7.97
CA ARG A 76 -6.05 12.54 -9.43
C ARG A 76 -7.42 12.74 -10.06
N ALA A 77 -8.47 12.13 -9.51
CA ALA A 77 -9.83 12.30 -10.03
C ALA A 77 -10.32 13.75 -9.97
N LEU A 78 -9.86 14.51 -8.97
CA LEU A 78 -10.24 15.91 -8.76
C LEU A 78 -9.42 16.87 -9.63
N LEU A 79 -8.10 16.68 -9.67
CA LEU A 79 -7.16 17.56 -10.37
C LEU A 79 -7.09 17.27 -11.87
N PHE A 80 -7.06 16.00 -12.25
CA PHE A 80 -6.79 15.55 -13.62
C PHE A 80 -7.82 14.53 -14.12
N PRO A 81 -9.11 14.91 -14.25
CA PRO A 81 -10.17 14.00 -14.68
C PRO A 81 -10.08 13.60 -16.16
N GLY A 82 -9.24 14.28 -16.96
CA GLY A 82 -9.13 14.05 -18.39
C GLY A 82 -10.42 14.44 -19.12
N ARG A 83 -10.98 13.51 -19.91
CA ARG A 83 -12.22 13.73 -20.68
C ARG A 83 -13.50 13.45 -19.89
N MET A 84 -13.38 12.95 -18.65
CA MET A 84 -14.53 12.63 -17.80
C MET A 84 -15.00 13.87 -17.04
N ARG A 85 -16.30 13.92 -16.69
CA ARG A 85 -16.76 14.85 -15.65
C ARG A 85 -16.11 14.44 -14.31
N ARG A 86 -15.84 15.40 -13.43
CA ARG A 86 -15.18 15.14 -12.12
C ARG A 86 -15.89 14.07 -11.29
N ILE A 87 -17.23 14.06 -11.29
CA ILE A 87 -18.02 13.07 -10.57
C ILE A 87 -17.80 11.66 -11.14
N ASP A 88 -17.74 11.53 -12.47
CA ASP A 88 -17.53 10.24 -13.13
C ASP A 88 -16.09 9.74 -12.93
N ALA A 89 -15.12 10.66 -12.99
CA ALA A 89 -13.73 10.37 -12.64
C ALA A 89 -13.63 9.90 -11.18
N LEU A 90 -14.31 10.56 -10.24
CA LEU A 90 -14.30 10.20 -8.82
C LEU A 90 -14.93 8.83 -8.58
N LYS A 91 -16.00 8.47 -9.29
CA LYS A 91 -16.55 7.11 -9.26
C LYS A 91 -15.55 6.08 -9.78
N HIS A 92 -14.92 6.36 -10.92
CA HIS A 92 -13.98 5.43 -11.55
C HIS A 92 -12.73 5.19 -10.70
N TYR A 93 -12.02 6.25 -10.34
CA TYR A 93 -10.81 6.15 -9.50
C TYR A 93 -11.15 5.79 -8.05
N GLY A 94 -12.32 6.19 -7.55
CA GLY A 94 -12.82 5.79 -6.23
C GLY A 94 -13.05 4.30 -6.11
N GLN A 95 -13.57 3.63 -7.16
CA GLN A 95 -13.66 2.17 -7.18
C GLN A 95 -12.28 1.51 -7.16
N GLN A 96 -11.29 2.07 -7.86
CA GLN A 96 -9.91 1.56 -7.80
C GLN A 96 -9.29 1.75 -6.40
N ALA A 97 -9.46 2.95 -5.82
CA ALA A 97 -9.01 3.25 -4.47
C ALA A 97 -9.68 2.32 -3.43
N ALA A 98 -10.99 2.07 -3.54
CA ALA A 98 -11.70 1.15 -2.66
C ALA A 98 -11.14 -0.28 -2.75
N ARG A 99 -10.83 -0.79 -3.95
CA ARG A 99 -10.21 -2.11 -4.12
C ARG A 99 -8.85 -2.20 -3.44
N LEU A 100 -8.04 -1.16 -3.53
CA LEU A 100 -6.75 -1.09 -2.83
C LEU A 100 -6.95 -1.07 -1.31
N VAL A 101 -7.92 -0.30 -0.80
CA VAL A 101 -8.28 -0.29 0.63
C VAL A 101 -8.72 -1.67 1.11
N TYR A 102 -9.57 -2.37 0.36
CA TYR A 102 -9.94 -3.75 0.69
C TYR A 102 -8.73 -4.69 0.72
N GLY A 103 -7.75 -4.47 -0.16
CA GLY A 103 -6.51 -5.26 -0.19
C GLY A 103 -5.62 -5.08 1.03
N ILE A 104 -5.60 -3.90 1.66
CA ILE A 104 -4.73 -3.64 2.81
C ILE A 104 -5.33 -4.09 4.15
N ILE A 105 -6.66 -4.24 4.25
CA ILE A 105 -7.32 -4.70 5.48
C ILE A 105 -6.71 -6.02 6.01
N PRO A 106 -6.61 -7.11 5.22
CA PRO A 106 -6.02 -8.35 5.72
C PRO A 106 -4.54 -8.18 6.11
N LEU A 107 -3.78 -7.32 5.41
CA LEU A 107 -2.39 -7.02 5.77
C LEU A 107 -2.30 -6.39 7.16
N LEU A 108 -3.14 -5.39 7.44
CA LEU A 108 -3.20 -4.70 8.74
C LEU A 108 -3.71 -5.63 9.85
N VAL A 109 -4.66 -6.52 9.57
CA VAL A 109 -5.11 -7.51 10.57
C VAL A 109 -3.99 -8.47 10.94
N ILE A 110 -3.30 -9.06 9.96
CA ILE A 110 -2.19 -9.98 10.19
C ILE A 110 -1.06 -9.28 10.94
N ALA A 111 -0.69 -8.07 10.51
CA ALA A 111 0.30 -7.28 11.19
C ALA A 111 -0.09 -6.97 12.65
N GLY A 112 -1.36 -6.71 12.93
CA GLY A 112 -1.83 -6.37 14.28
C GLY A 112 -1.75 -7.56 15.22
N ILE A 113 -1.98 -8.77 14.70
CA ILE A 113 -1.75 -10.01 15.45
C ILE A 113 -0.25 -10.17 15.74
N ILE A 114 0.61 -9.93 14.74
CA ILE A 114 2.07 -10.02 14.92
C ILE A 114 2.57 -8.97 15.93
N GLU A 115 2.07 -7.74 15.88
CA GLU A 115 2.40 -6.67 16.82
C GLU A 115 1.90 -6.99 18.23
N GLY A 116 0.69 -7.54 18.38
CA GLY A 116 0.09 -7.82 19.68
C GLY A 116 0.68 -9.04 20.40
N PHE A 117 1.12 -10.06 19.65
CA PHE A 117 1.50 -11.36 20.23
C PHE A 117 2.93 -11.80 19.94
N PHE A 118 3.45 -11.53 18.74
CA PHE A 118 4.74 -12.07 18.31
C PHE A 118 5.91 -11.11 18.57
N SER A 119 5.73 -9.84 18.20
CA SER A 119 6.74 -8.78 18.33
C SER A 119 7.20 -8.55 19.78
N PRO A 120 6.30 -8.43 20.78
CA PRO A 120 6.68 -8.24 22.17
C PRO A 120 7.13 -9.52 22.88
N ASN A 121 7.05 -10.70 22.23
CA ASN A 121 7.36 -11.96 22.90
C ASN A 121 8.87 -12.05 23.23
N PRO A 122 9.26 -12.15 24.52
CA PRO A 122 10.66 -12.25 24.93
C PRO A 122 11.24 -13.65 24.69
N GLY A 123 10.41 -14.68 24.56
CA GLY A 123 10.83 -16.05 24.27
C GLY A 123 11.19 -16.31 22.80
N VAL A 124 10.96 -15.34 21.92
CA VAL A 124 11.32 -15.44 20.50
C VAL A 124 12.64 -14.70 20.26
N PRO A 125 13.71 -15.40 19.81
CA PRO A 125 14.98 -14.75 19.49
C PRO A 125 14.84 -13.71 18.38
N ASP A 126 15.59 -12.60 18.47
CA ASP A 126 15.54 -11.51 17.49
C ASP A 126 15.80 -11.99 16.05
N ALA A 127 16.72 -12.93 15.86
CA ALA A 127 17.01 -13.51 14.54
C ALA A 127 15.75 -14.17 13.91
N MET A 128 14.92 -14.84 14.72
CA MET A 128 13.66 -15.42 14.26
C MET A 128 12.66 -14.33 13.87
N LYS A 129 12.63 -13.22 14.60
CA LYS A 129 11.78 -12.08 14.27
C LYS A 129 12.14 -11.49 12.91
N TYR A 130 13.43 -11.31 12.64
CA TYR A 130 13.90 -10.90 11.31
C TYR A 130 13.56 -11.91 10.23
N LEU A 131 13.72 -13.22 10.48
CA LEU A 131 13.37 -14.26 9.51
C LEU A 131 11.89 -14.18 9.13
N VAL A 132 11.00 -14.10 10.12
CA VAL A 132 9.55 -13.97 9.88
C VAL A 132 9.23 -12.70 9.10
N GLY A 133 9.80 -11.55 9.49
CA GLY A 133 9.61 -10.29 8.75
C GLY A 133 10.06 -10.38 7.29
N ASN A 134 11.19 -11.03 7.01
CA ASN A 134 11.67 -11.23 5.64
C ASN A 134 10.74 -12.15 4.84
N LEU A 135 10.30 -13.27 5.42
CA LEU A 135 9.38 -14.20 4.77
C LEU A 135 8.04 -13.53 4.44
N LEU A 136 7.49 -12.76 5.37
CA LEU A 136 6.26 -11.99 5.15
C LEU A 136 6.43 -10.95 4.04
N PHE A 137 7.54 -10.20 4.07
CA PHE A 137 7.82 -9.19 3.06
C PHE A 137 7.98 -9.81 1.67
N ILE A 138 8.81 -10.85 1.55
CA ILE A 138 9.03 -11.57 0.27
C ILE A 138 7.73 -12.19 -0.21
N GLY A 139 6.95 -12.83 0.67
CA GLY A 139 5.65 -13.40 0.35
C GLY A 139 4.68 -12.34 -0.20
N LEU A 140 4.65 -11.15 0.41
CA LEU A 140 3.87 -10.02 -0.09
C LEU A 140 4.36 -9.56 -1.47
N LEU A 141 5.67 -9.41 -1.67
CA LEU A 141 6.23 -9.00 -2.97
C LEU A 141 5.88 -10.01 -4.07
N VAL A 142 6.02 -11.30 -3.80
CA VAL A 142 5.66 -12.39 -4.72
C VAL A 142 4.17 -12.33 -5.04
N TYR A 143 3.31 -12.17 -4.04
CA TYR A 143 1.86 -12.03 -4.23
C TYR A 143 1.49 -10.84 -5.14
N LEU A 144 2.14 -9.68 -4.92
CA LEU A 144 1.91 -8.48 -5.74
C LEU A 144 2.42 -8.66 -7.18
N GLN A 145 3.46 -9.46 -7.40
CA GLN A 145 4.02 -9.75 -8.73
C GLN A 145 3.20 -10.77 -9.52
N GLN A 146 2.67 -11.81 -8.86
CA GLN A 146 1.84 -12.85 -9.51
C GLN A 146 0.55 -12.30 -10.13
N ARG A 147 0.06 -11.16 -9.64
CA ARG A 147 -1.15 -10.48 -10.14
C ARG A 147 -0.91 -9.56 -11.35
N ARG A 148 0.29 -9.56 -11.94
CA ARG A 148 0.46 -9.06 -13.32
C ARG A 148 -0.21 -10.05 -14.30
N SER A 149 -1.53 -9.97 -14.43
CA SER A 149 -2.16 -10.50 -15.64
C SER A 149 -1.52 -9.81 -16.85
N PRO A 150 -1.34 -10.53 -17.98
CA PRO A 150 -0.63 -10.00 -19.14
C PRO A 150 -1.19 -8.63 -19.48
N ALA A 151 -0.30 -7.67 -19.77
CA ALA A 151 -0.68 -6.41 -20.36
C ALA A 151 -1.78 -6.67 -21.38
N ILE A 152 -2.86 -5.89 -21.33
CA ILE A 152 -3.88 -5.88 -22.38
C ILE A 152 -3.14 -5.56 -23.68
N SER A 153 -2.66 -6.59 -24.37
CA SER A 153 -2.22 -6.54 -25.75
C SER A 153 -3.49 -6.58 -26.60
N ALA A 154 -4.37 -5.60 -26.39
CA ALA A 154 -5.19 -5.16 -27.49
C ALA A 154 -4.25 -4.36 -28.39
N SER A 155 -3.44 -5.07 -29.18
CA SER A 155 -2.90 -4.46 -30.39
C SER A 155 -4.11 -3.89 -31.16
N PRO A 156 -4.06 -2.62 -31.61
CA PRO A 156 -5.07 -2.05 -32.50
C PRO A 156 -5.40 -2.96 -33.68
N ASP A 157 -4.45 -3.80 -34.12
CA ASP A 157 -4.60 -4.72 -35.23
C ASP A 157 -5.57 -5.87 -34.93
N ALA A 158 -5.65 -6.34 -33.68
CA ALA A 158 -6.58 -7.41 -33.28
C ALA A 158 -8.04 -6.91 -33.28
N ALA A 159 -8.25 -5.64 -32.92
CA ALA A 159 -9.56 -5.00 -33.01
C ALA A 159 -9.98 -4.73 -34.47
N LEU A 160 -9.02 -4.32 -35.32
CA LEU A 160 -9.24 -4.10 -36.75
C LEU A 160 -9.49 -5.41 -37.52
N ALA A 161 -8.80 -6.49 -37.18
CA ALA A 161 -9.02 -7.82 -37.78
C ALA A 161 -10.43 -8.34 -37.46
N LYS A 162 -10.87 -8.18 -36.20
CA LYS A 162 -12.22 -8.56 -35.77
C LYS A 162 -13.31 -7.72 -36.47
N PHE A 163 -13.04 -6.44 -36.72
CA PHE A 163 -13.97 -5.56 -37.45
C PHE A 163 -14.04 -5.86 -38.96
N ARG A 164 -12.92 -6.23 -39.59
CA ARG A 164 -12.89 -6.64 -41.01
C ARG A 164 -13.62 -7.97 -41.26
N SER A 165 -13.52 -8.91 -40.32
CA SER A 165 -14.27 -10.18 -40.38
C SER A 165 -15.79 -9.99 -40.31
N TYR A 166 -16.29 -8.98 -39.59
CA TYR A 166 -17.73 -8.69 -39.51
C TYR A 166 -18.32 -8.07 -40.78
N LYS A 167 -17.50 -7.43 -41.62
CA LYS A 167 -17.94 -6.79 -42.87
C LYS A 167 -17.85 -7.71 -44.10
N SER A 168 -17.37 -8.94 -43.95
CA SER A 168 -17.08 -9.87 -45.06
C SER A 168 -17.98 -11.12 -45.09
N GLY A 169 -18.99 -11.20 -44.22
CA GLY A 169 -20.09 -12.17 -44.27
C GLY A 169 -21.42 -11.46 -44.42
#